data_AF-A0A6N9VL29-F1
#
_entry.id   AF-A0A6N9VL29-F1
#
_cell.length_a   1.000
_cell.length_b   1.000
_cell.length_c   1.000
_cell.angle_alpha   90.00
_cell.angle_beta   90.00
_cell.angle_gamma   90.00
#
_symmetry.space_group_name_H-M   'P 1'
#
loop_
_entity.id
_entity.type
_entity.pdbx_description
1 polymer ?
#
loop_
_entity_poly.entity_id
_entity_poly.type
_entity_poly.pdbx_seq_one_letter_code
_entity_poly.pdbx_strand_id
1 'polypeptide(L)' 'REKMLTQTLQTLERDGIVHRDAHPVIPPRVDYSLTPLGQEAAGLVRSLARWTGERLTGVEAARREYDARREATG' A
#
# COMPACT_ATOMS: atom_id res chain seq x y z
N ARG A 1 -12.85 -11.91 -5.86
CA ARG A 1 -11.60 -11.23 -5.43
C ARG A 1 -10.73 -10.78 -6.61
N GLU A 2 -10.73 -11.49 -7.75
CA GLU A 2 -9.93 -11.10 -8.93
C GLU A 2 -10.32 -9.75 -9.54
N LYS A 3 -11.63 -9.42 -9.62
CA LYS A 3 -12.09 -8.12 -10.14
C LYS A 3 -11.47 -6.92 -9.42
N MET A 4 -11.30 -6.99 -8.10
CA MET A 4 -10.72 -5.89 -7.33
C MET A 4 -9.21 -5.75 -7.61
N LEU A 5 -8.48 -6.87 -7.71
CA LEU A 5 -7.05 -6.84 -8.04
C LEU A 5 -6.82 -6.29 -9.45
N THR A 6 -7.60 -6.74 -10.43
CA THR A 6 -7.50 -6.24 -11.81
C THR A 6 -7.82 -4.75 -11.88
N GLN A 7 -8.83 -4.28 -11.16
CA GLN A 7 -9.18 -2.86 -11.11
C GLN A 7 -8.07 -2.02 -10.46
N THR A 8 -7.49 -2.49 -9.36
CA THR A 8 -6.33 -1.82 -8.73
C THR A 8 -5.14 -1.77 -9.68
N LEU A 9 -4.80 -2.87 -10.36
CA LEU A 9 -3.68 -2.89 -11.31
C LEU A 9 -3.92 -1.95 -12.48
N GLN A 10 -5.15 -1.88 -13.01
CA GLN A 10 -5.50 -0.91 -14.07
C GLN A 10 -5.35 0.54 -13.60
N THR A 11 -5.76 0.86 -12.38
CA THR A 11 -5.55 2.21 -11.81
C THR A 11 -4.07 2.51 -11.66
N LEU A 12 -3.28 1.58 -11.09
CA LEU A 12 -1.84 1.78 -10.90
C LEU A 12 -1.07 1.86 -12.23
N GLU A 13 -1.53 1.15 -13.27
CA GLU A 13 -1.01 1.28 -14.63
C GLU A 13 -1.33 2.66 -15.21
N ARG A 14 -2.58 3.12 -15.08
CA ARG A 14 -3.01 4.46 -15.53
C ARG A 14 -2.25 5.58 -14.84
N ASP A 15 -1.95 5.43 -13.55
CA ASP A 15 -1.22 6.41 -12.75
C ASP A 15 0.30 6.36 -13.00
N GLY A 16 0.78 5.42 -13.84
CA GLY A 16 2.19 5.28 -14.18
C GLY A 16 3.05 4.64 -13.09
N ILE A 17 2.44 4.00 -12.09
CA ILE A 17 3.11 3.32 -10.98
C ILE A 17 3.52 1.90 -11.40
N VAL A 18 2.68 1.24 -12.20
CA VAL A 18 2.91 -0.13 -12.68
C VAL A 18 3.06 -0.13 -14.20
N HIS A 19 4.06 -0.86 -14.70
CA HIS A 19 4.17 -1.25 -16.09
C HIS A 19 3.56 -2.63 -16.29
N ARG A 20 2.70 -2.75 -17.30
CA ARG A 20 2.07 -3.99 -17.72
C ARG A 20 2.71 -4.47 -19.03
N ASP A 21 3.26 -5.67 -19.02
CA ASP A 21 3.79 -6.32 -20.22
C ASP A 21 2.94 -7.55 -20.57
N ALA A 22 2.42 -7.59 -21.79
CA ALA A 22 1.57 -8.68 -22.26
C ALA A 22 2.37 -9.55 -23.24
N HIS A 23 2.58 -10.80 -22.87
CA HIS A 23 3.30 -11.77 -23.70
C HIS A 23 2.30 -12.58 -24.53
N PRO A 24 2.27 -12.39 -25.86
CA PRO A 24 1.39 -13.13 -26.77
C PRO A 24 1.96 -14.52 -27.09
N VAL A 25 2.34 -15.27 -26.04
CA VAL A 25 2.81 -16.65 -26.12
C VAL A 25 1.69 -17.62 -25.76
N ILE A 26 1.87 -18.93 -26.00
CA ILE A 26 0.93 -19.97 -25.56
C ILE A 26 1.56 -20.73 -24.39
N PRO A 27 0.95 -20.70 -23.19
CA PRO A 27 -0.25 -19.96 -22.79
C PRO A 27 0.00 -18.45 -22.61
N PRO A 28 -1.01 -17.59 -22.85
CA PRO A 28 -0.85 -16.15 -22.71
C PRO A 28 -0.54 -15.76 -21.27
N ARG A 29 0.41 -14.83 -21.09
CA ARG A 29 0.86 -14.34 -19.79
C ARG A 29 0.90 -12.82 -19.79
N VAL A 30 0.61 -12.23 -18.63
CA VAL A 30 0.78 -10.81 -18.38
C VAL A 30 1.65 -10.67 -17.14
N ASP A 31 2.76 -9.97 -17.28
CA ASP A 31 3.65 -9.64 -16.18
C ASP A 31 3.49 -8.17 -15.80
N TYR A 32 3.59 -7.89 -14.50
CA TYR A 32 3.48 -6.54 -13.95
C TYR A 32 4.77 -6.21 -13.20
N SER A 33 5.30 -5.02 -13.43
CA SER A 33 6.49 -4.51 -12.75
C SER A 33 6.26 -3.08 -12.29
N LEU A 34 6.97 -2.63 -11.26
CA LEU A 34 6.93 -1.21 -10.88
C LEU A 34 7.78 -0.40 -11.86
N THR A 35 7.25 0.75 -12.27
CA THR A 35 8.03 1.79 -12.97
C THR A 35 9.01 2.46 -11.99
N PRO A 36 9.92 3.34 -12.44
CA PRO A 36 10.73 4.16 -11.54
C PRO A 36 9.89 4.96 -10.53
N LEU A 37 8.77 5.55 -10.97
CA LEU A 37 7.82 6.24 -10.10
C LEU A 37 7.20 5.29 -9.06
N GLY A 38 6.82 4.08 -9.50
CA GLY A 38 6.26 3.09 -8.59
C GLY A 38 7.26 2.56 -7.56
N GLN A 39 8.54 2.48 -7.92
CA GLN A 39 9.60 2.10 -6.99
C GLN A 39 9.82 3.16 -5.90
N GLU A 40 9.77 4.45 -6.28
CA GLU A 40 9.83 5.56 -5.33
C GLU A 40 8.64 5.52 -4.35
N ALA A 41 7.43 5.43 -4.88
CA ALA A 41 6.22 5.33 -4.07
C ALA A 41 6.26 4.12 -3.12
N ALA A 42 6.69 2.95 -3.62
CA ALA A 42 6.85 1.76 -2.79
C ALA A 42 7.92 1.96 -1.70
N GLY A 43 8.98 2.73 -1.96
CA GLY A 43 9.97 3.11 -0.96
C GLY A 43 9.39 3.91 0.21
N LEU A 44 8.52 4.88 -0.09
CA LEU A 44 7.81 5.66 0.93
C LEU A 44 6.87 4.79 1.76
N VAL A 45 6.07 3.94 1.11
CA VAL A 45 5.15 3.01 1.80
C VAL A 45 5.92 2.05 2.70
N ARG A 46 7.05 1.49 2.24
CA ARG A 46 7.91 0.63 3.06
C ARG A 46 8.49 1.38 4.27
N SER A 47 8.91 2.63 4.06
CA SER A 47 9.47 3.46 5.13
C SER A 47 8.43 3.76 6.20
N LEU A 48 7.21 4.10 5.78
CA LEU A 48 6.08 4.30 6.69
C LEU A 48 5.74 3.01 7.43
N ALA A 49 5.63 1.88 6.73
CA ALA A 49 5.33 0.59 7.34
C ALA A 49 6.37 0.18 8.39
N ARG A 50 7.66 0.40 8.10
CA ARG A 50 8.75 0.17 9.05
C ARG A 50 8.61 1.05 10.29
N TRP A 51 8.42 2.37 10.09
CA TRP A 51 8.22 3.29 11.20
C TRP A 51 7.01 2.92 12.06
N THR A 52 5.89 2.52 11.44
CA THR A 52 4.69 2.08 12.19
C THR A 52 4.97 0.80 12.98
N GLY A 53 5.75 -0.13 12.44
CA GLY A 53 6.14 -1.34 13.16
C GLY A 53 7.00 -1.03 14.39
N GLU A 54 7.93 -0.08 14.27
CA GLU A 54 8.79 0.37 15.37
C GLU A 54 8.03 1.20 16.42
N ARG A 55 6.97 1.92 16.02
CA ARG A 55 6.26 2.89 16.87
C ARG A 55 4.86 2.46 17.31
N LEU A 56 4.46 1.23 17.00
CA LEU A 56 3.13 0.72 17.32
C LEU A 56 2.78 0.90 18.80
N THR A 57 3.73 0.60 19.69
CA THR A 57 3.58 0.77 21.14
C THR A 57 3.30 2.21 21.56
N GLY A 58 3.96 3.19 20.93
CA GLY A 58 3.74 4.62 21.16
C GLY A 58 2.37 5.08 20.66
N VAL A 59 1.94 4.58 19.50
CA VAL A 59 0.60 4.86 18.95
C VAL A 59 -0.49 4.27 19.86
N GLU A 60 -0.29 3.04 20.36
CA GLU A 60 -1.21 2.41 21.30
C GLU A 60 -1.27 3.14 22.66
N ALA A 61 -0.14 3.63 23.16
CA ALA A 61 -0.11 4.45 24.36
C ALA A 61 -0.89 5.77 24.16
N ALA A 62 -0.66 6.47 23.05
CA ALA A 62 -1.37 7.69 22.72
C ALA A 62 -2.88 7.48 22.56
N ARG A 63 -3.30 6.34 21.95
CA ARG A 63 -4.72 5.96 21.86
C ARG A 63 -5.34 5.76 23.24
N ARG A 64 -4.70 4.99 24.12
CA ARG A 64 -5.18 4.77 25.49
C ARG A 64 -5.30 6.06 26.29
N GLU A 65 -4.33 6.96 26.18
CA GLU A 65 -4.38 8.26 26.86
C GLU A 65 -5.51 9.15 26.33
N TYR A 66 -5.74 9.14 25.02
CA TYR A 66 -6.87 9.85 24.42
C TYR A 66 -8.21 9.30 24.91
N ASP A 67 -8.38 7.98 24.89
CA ASP A 67 -9.61 7.31 25.32
C ASP A 67 -9.88 7.56 26.83
N ALA A 68 -8.85 7.51 27.68
CA ALA A 68 -8.98 7.83 29.10
C ALA A 68 -9.40 9.30 29.35
N ARG A 69 -8.86 10.26 28.58
CA ARG A 69 -9.29 11.67 28.68
C ARG A 69 -10.72 11.88 28.20
N ARG A 70 -11.11 11.18 27.14
CA ARG A 70 -12.47 11.18 26.57
C ARG A 70 -13.49 10.68 27.58
N GLU A 71 -13.17 9.61 28.30
CA GLU A 71 -14.03 9.02 29.35
C GLU A 71 -14.12 9.91 30.60
N ALA A 72 -13.04 10.58 30.99
CA ALA A 72 -13.04 11.46 32.16
C ALA A 72 -13.78 12.80 31.97
N THR A 73 -14.07 13.17 30.71
CA THR A 73 -14.73 14.45 30.35
C THR A 73 -16.22 14.26 30.01
N GLY A 74 -16.70 13.02 29.91
CA GLY A 74 -18.11 12.69 29.65
C GLY A 74 -18.83 12.29 30.93
#